data_AF-A0A4U3B6B6-F1
#
_entry.id   AF-A0A4U3B6B6-F1
#
_cell.length_a   1.000
_cell.length_b   1.000
_cell.length_c   1.000
_cell.angle_alpha   90.00
_cell.angle_beta   90.00
_cell.angle_gamma   90.00
#
_symmetry.space_group_name_H-M   'P 1'
#
loop_
_entity.id
_entity.type
_entity.pdbx_description
1 polymer ?
#
loop_
_entity_poly.entity_id
_entity_poly.type
_entity_poly.pdbx_seq_one_letter_code
_entity_poly.pdbx_strand_id
1 'polypeptide(L)'
;QRNVIYKLRNNLLQEDINMIEIIIPMIDHAVEAISKQYLLEGMLPEEWDFARLTENINEILPVENMPSLSANNVHSPEDLQSVLKETLSLYKERVNELNSHTDLQQSLRYVALHFLDQNWVNHLDAMTHLKEGIGLRQYQQEDPTRLYQKEGLDIFLYTYGNFEKEMCRYVARHLGVPENVQ
;
A
#
# COMPACT_ATOMS: atom_id res chain seq x y z
N GLN A 1 -3.02 8.02 -15.45
CA GLN A 1 -3.51 8.13 -14.07
C GLN A 1 -5.03 8.00 -14.01
N ARG A 2 -5.83 8.98 -14.49
CA ARG A 2 -7.33 8.89 -14.53
C ARG A 2 -7.89 7.56 -15.04
N ASN A 3 -7.41 7.08 -16.19
CA ASN A 3 -7.91 5.82 -16.78
C ASN A 3 -7.68 4.60 -15.86
N VAL A 4 -6.59 4.58 -15.08
CA VAL A 4 -6.28 3.51 -14.14
C VAL A 4 -7.27 3.55 -12.97
N ILE A 5 -7.48 4.72 -12.38
CA ILE A 5 -8.42 4.91 -11.26
C ILE A 5 -9.85 4.62 -11.70
N TYR A 6 -10.30 5.10 -12.85
CA TYR A 6 -11.64 4.81 -13.34
C TYR A 6 -11.84 3.33 -13.67
N LYS A 7 -10.82 2.66 -14.24
CA LYS A 7 -10.88 1.21 -14.46
C LYS A 7 -11.00 0.46 -13.14
N LEU A 8 -10.16 0.80 -12.15
CA LEU A 8 -10.23 0.19 -10.83
C LEU A 8 -11.58 0.45 -10.17
N ARG A 9 -12.05 1.70 -10.15
CA ARG A 9 -13.35 2.07 -9.58
C ARG A 9 -14.51 1.32 -10.25
N ASN A 10 -14.49 1.19 -11.58
CA ASN A 10 -15.51 0.44 -12.30
C ASN A 10 -15.47 -1.05 -11.94
N ASN A 11 -14.27 -1.63 -11.80
CA ASN A 11 -14.11 -3.00 -11.31
C ASN A 11 -14.67 -3.16 -9.89
N LEU A 12 -14.37 -2.22 -8.99
CA LEU A 12 -14.92 -2.22 -7.64
C LEU A 12 -16.44 -2.14 -7.62
N LEU A 13 -17.10 -1.59 -8.65
CA LEU A 13 -18.56 -1.57 -8.75
C LEU A 13 -19.18 -2.87 -9.28
N GLN A 14 -18.39 -3.78 -9.87
CA GLN A 14 -18.90 -5.05 -10.40
C GLN A 14 -19.07 -6.06 -9.25
N GLU A 15 -20.29 -6.57 -9.05
CA GLU A 15 -20.60 -7.49 -7.95
C GLU A 15 -19.92 -8.86 -8.07
N ASP A 16 -19.63 -9.30 -9.30
CA ASP A 16 -18.96 -10.58 -9.60
C ASP A 16 -17.44 -10.55 -9.36
N ILE A 17 -16.88 -9.36 -9.11
CA ILE A 17 -15.45 -9.22 -8.81
C ILE A 17 -15.18 -9.57 -7.35
N ASN A 18 -14.25 -10.51 -7.17
CA ASN A 18 -13.76 -10.92 -5.86
C ASN A 18 -12.81 -9.86 -5.27
N MET A 19 -13.21 -9.27 -4.13
CA MET A 19 -12.41 -8.23 -3.47
C MET A 19 -11.10 -8.77 -2.89
N ILE A 20 -11.06 -10.03 -2.48
CA ILE A 20 -9.86 -10.63 -1.89
C ILE A 20 -8.75 -10.81 -2.93
N GLU A 21 -9.11 -11.18 -4.16
CA GLU A 21 -8.16 -11.24 -5.29
C GLU A 21 -7.54 -9.89 -5.62
N ILE A 22 -8.27 -8.79 -5.38
CA ILE A 22 -7.77 -7.43 -5.51
C ILE A 22 -6.82 -7.08 -4.35
N ILE A 23 -7.11 -7.52 -3.13
CA ILE A 23 -6.37 -7.12 -1.92
C ILE A 23 -5.09 -7.94 -1.72
N ILE A 24 -5.06 -9.22 -2.08
CA ILE A 24 -3.86 -10.07 -1.93
C ILE A 24 -2.59 -9.41 -2.49
N PRO A 25 -2.55 -8.89 -3.74
CA PRO A 25 -1.36 -8.23 -4.26
C PRO A 25 -1.05 -6.88 -3.56
N MET A 26 -2.07 -6.21 -2.99
CA MET A 26 -1.86 -4.97 -2.24
C MET A 26 -1.01 -5.19 -0.99
N ILE A 27 -1.03 -6.39 -0.41
CA ILE A 27 -0.23 -6.75 0.77
C ILE A 27 1.27 -6.67 0.42
N ASP A 28 1.67 -7.20 -0.73
CA ASP A 28 3.07 -7.13 -1.19
C ASP A 28 3.49 -5.69 -1.44
N HIS A 29 2.66 -4.93 -2.17
CA HIS A 29 2.93 -3.53 -2.47
C HIS A 29 3.02 -2.67 -1.20
N ALA A 30 2.16 -2.93 -0.21
CA ALA A 30 2.18 -2.20 1.05
C ALA A 30 3.46 -2.50 1.86
N VAL A 31 3.91 -3.75 1.90
CA VAL A 31 5.19 -4.12 2.53
C VAL A 31 6.36 -3.47 1.79
N GLU A 32 6.35 -3.46 0.46
CA GLU A 32 7.38 -2.80 -0.35
C GLU A 32 7.39 -1.27 -0.14
N ALA A 33 6.21 -0.65 -0.05
CA ALA A 33 6.10 0.78 0.21
C ALA A 33 6.62 1.14 1.62
N ILE A 34 6.30 0.32 2.62
CA ILE A 34 6.83 0.46 3.98
C ILE A 34 8.35 0.25 3.97
N SER A 35 8.86 -0.74 3.24
CA SER A 35 10.30 -1.01 3.22
C SER A 35 11.07 0.19 2.67
N LYS A 36 10.63 0.79 1.56
CA LYS A 36 11.23 2.00 0.98
C LYS A 36 11.23 3.21 1.93
N GLN A 37 10.31 3.25 2.90
CA GLN A 37 10.24 4.33 3.89
C GLN A 37 11.31 4.20 4.99
N TYR A 38 11.73 2.98 5.34
CA TYR A 38 12.60 2.73 6.49
C TYR A 38 13.99 2.19 6.12
N LEU A 39 14.11 1.51 4.98
CA LEU A 39 15.36 0.97 4.44
C LEU A 39 15.93 1.98 3.43
N LEU A 40 16.38 3.12 3.96
CA LEU A 40 16.79 4.26 3.14
C LEU A 40 18.12 3.98 2.46
N GLU A 41 18.16 4.20 1.13
CA GLU A 41 19.38 4.13 0.36
C GLU A 41 20.42 5.14 0.88
N GLY A 42 21.68 4.70 0.99
CA GLY A 42 22.78 5.53 1.48
C GLY A 42 22.95 5.58 3.00
N MET A 43 22.06 4.94 3.76
CA MET A 43 22.25 4.66 5.18
C MET A 43 22.79 3.25 5.39
N LEU A 44 23.56 3.05 6.46
CA LEU A 44 23.98 1.70 6.86
C LEU A 44 22.79 0.94 7.47
N PRO A 45 22.67 -0.39 7.27
CA PRO A 45 21.59 -1.17 7.87
C PRO A 45 21.47 -0.98 9.39
N GLU A 46 22.57 -0.81 10.10
CA GLU A 46 22.61 -0.57 11.55
C GLU A 46 21.94 0.75 11.97
N GLU A 47 21.77 1.70 11.05
CA GLU A 47 21.13 2.99 11.28
C GLU A 47 19.63 3.00 10.94
N TRP A 48 19.10 1.91 10.37
CA TRP A 48 17.68 1.80 10.03
C TRP A 48 16.81 1.62 11.29
N ASP A 49 15.62 2.23 11.24
CA ASP A 49 14.64 2.12 12.33
C ASP A 49 13.80 0.83 12.18
N PHE A 50 14.42 -0.30 12.53
CA PHE A 50 13.75 -1.61 12.51
C PHE A 50 12.55 -1.68 13.44
N ALA A 51 12.54 -0.91 14.54
CA ALA A 51 11.42 -0.90 15.46
C ALA A 51 10.16 -0.33 14.80
N ARG A 52 10.26 0.83 14.14
CA ARG A 52 9.14 1.42 13.39
C ARG A 52 8.78 0.65 12.14
N LEU A 53 9.78 0.03 11.48
CA LEU A 53 9.53 -0.88 10.37
C LEU A 53 8.64 -2.04 10.80
N THR A 54 9.02 -2.75 11.86
CA THR A 54 8.24 -3.88 12.41
C THR A 54 6.86 -3.43 12.86
N GLU A 55 6.73 -2.29 13.54
CA GLU A 55 5.44 -1.72 13.94
C GLU A 55 4.53 -1.49 12.71
N ASN A 56 5.03 -0.82 11.68
CA ASN A 56 4.24 -0.52 10.47
C ASN A 56 3.87 -1.77 9.68
N ILE A 57 4.74 -2.78 9.63
CA ILE A 57 4.41 -4.06 9.00
C ILE A 57 3.32 -4.77 9.80
N ASN A 58 3.42 -4.82 11.13
CA ASN A 58 2.41 -5.46 11.98
C ASN A 58 1.02 -4.84 11.85
N GLU A 59 0.90 -3.54 11.54
CA GLU A 59 -0.39 -2.89 11.28
C GLU A 59 -1.13 -3.45 10.04
N ILE A 60 -0.41 -3.94 9.04
CA ILE A 60 -0.97 -4.49 7.80
C ILE A 60 -0.89 -6.02 7.74
N LEU A 61 -0.03 -6.61 8.56
CA LEU A 61 0.32 -8.02 8.62
C LEU A 61 0.30 -8.50 10.08
N PRO A 62 -0.86 -8.52 10.76
CA PRO A 62 -0.95 -8.96 12.15
C PRO A 62 -0.80 -10.48 12.24
N VAL A 63 0.45 -10.93 12.41
CA VAL A 63 0.81 -12.33 12.58
C VAL A 63 1.35 -12.58 13.98
N GLU A 64 1.06 -13.75 14.56
CA GLU A 64 1.54 -14.10 15.91
C GLU A 64 3.06 -14.29 15.95
N ASN A 65 3.62 -14.89 14.91
CA ASN A 65 5.04 -15.24 14.82
C ASN A 65 5.77 -14.37 13.79
N MET A 66 5.77 -13.05 14.01
CA MET A 66 6.51 -12.12 13.15
C MET A 66 8.02 -12.37 13.29
N PRO A 67 8.77 -12.59 12.19
CA PRO A 67 10.23 -12.69 12.25
C PRO A 67 10.85 -11.42 12.82
N SER A 68 11.90 -11.58 13.64
CA SER A 68 12.68 -10.43 14.11
C SER A 68 13.39 -9.77 12.94
N LEU A 69 13.20 -8.46 12.76
CA LEU A 69 13.86 -7.67 11.72
C LEU A 69 15.01 -6.90 12.34
N SER A 70 16.20 -6.98 11.74
CA SER A 70 17.40 -6.30 12.23
C SER A 70 18.48 -6.21 11.17
N ALA A 71 19.53 -5.44 11.46
CA ALA A 71 20.72 -5.37 10.61
C ALA A 71 21.46 -6.71 10.48
N ASN A 72 21.15 -7.73 11.29
CA ASN A 72 21.79 -9.05 11.19
C ASN A 72 21.21 -9.92 10.07
N ASN A 73 20.00 -9.62 9.58
CA ASN A 73 19.29 -10.45 8.62
C ASN A 73 18.61 -9.67 7.49
N VAL A 74 18.61 -8.34 7.55
CA VAL A 74 18.04 -7.46 6.52
C VAL A 74 19.07 -6.39 6.17
N HIS A 75 19.70 -6.52 5.00
CA HIS A 75 20.65 -5.53 4.47
C HIS A 75 20.13 -4.82 3.23
N SER A 76 18.98 -5.26 2.69
CA SER A 76 18.29 -4.62 1.59
C SER A 76 16.77 -4.88 1.65
N PRO A 77 15.96 -4.16 0.84
CA PRO A 77 14.55 -4.48 0.68
C PRO A 77 14.29 -5.91 0.19
N GLU A 78 15.18 -6.49 -0.61
CA GLU A 78 15.08 -7.88 -1.09
C GLU A 78 15.32 -8.90 0.03
N ASP A 79 16.23 -8.60 0.97
CA ASP A 79 16.42 -9.43 2.16
C ASP A 79 15.16 -9.42 3.04
N LEU A 80 14.53 -8.25 3.22
CA LEU A 80 13.27 -8.15 3.96
C LEU A 80 12.18 -9.02 3.33
N GLN A 81 12.02 -8.96 2.00
CA GLN A 81 11.07 -9.81 1.28
C GLN A 81 11.38 -11.30 1.49
N SER A 82 12.66 -11.66 1.50
CA SER A 82 13.10 -13.03 1.74
C SER A 82 12.81 -13.50 3.16
N VAL A 83 13.07 -12.66 4.16
CA VAL A 83 12.78 -12.93 5.58
C VAL A 83 11.28 -13.08 5.83
N LEU A 84 10.45 -12.28 5.15
CA LEU A 84 8.99 -12.29 5.32
C LEU A 84 8.25 -13.26 4.42
N LYS A 85 8.93 -13.95 3.50
CA LYS A 85 8.30 -14.75 2.45
C LYS A 85 7.28 -15.77 2.98
N GLU A 86 7.67 -16.55 3.98
CA GLU A 86 6.80 -17.56 4.59
C GLU A 86 5.63 -16.91 5.34
N THR A 87 5.92 -15.89 6.15
CA THR A 87 4.92 -15.11 6.89
C THR A 87 3.88 -14.48 5.96
N LEU A 88 4.31 -13.91 4.84
CA LEU A 88 3.43 -13.32 3.82
C LEU A 88 2.58 -14.39 3.14
N SER A 89 3.16 -15.56 2.84
CA SER A 89 2.40 -16.68 2.26
C SER A 89 1.28 -17.13 3.19
N LEU A 90 1.60 -17.42 4.44
CA LEU A 90 0.63 -17.87 5.45
C LEU A 90 -0.46 -16.82 5.71
N TYR A 91 -0.08 -15.54 5.77
CA TYR A 91 -1.06 -14.48 5.95
C TYR A 91 -1.99 -14.33 4.74
N LYS A 92 -1.46 -14.40 3.52
CA LYS A 92 -2.29 -14.35 2.30
C LYS A 92 -3.23 -15.54 2.22
N GLU A 93 -2.83 -16.72 2.67
CA GLU A 93 -3.72 -17.89 2.79
C GLU A 93 -4.88 -17.60 3.74
N ARG A 94 -4.61 -17.04 4.93
CA ARG A 94 -5.65 -16.61 5.88
C ARG A 94 -6.57 -15.53 5.31
N VAL A 95 -6.01 -14.54 4.60
CA VAL A 95 -6.80 -13.53 3.89
C VAL A 95 -7.67 -14.18 2.81
N ASN A 96 -7.18 -15.22 2.13
CA ASN A 96 -7.91 -15.94 1.10
C ASN A 96 -9.10 -16.75 1.64
N GLU A 97 -9.06 -17.19 2.90
CA GLU A 97 -10.19 -17.88 3.56
C GLU A 97 -11.43 -16.97 3.70
N LEU A 98 -11.21 -15.64 3.73
CA LEU A 98 -12.27 -14.64 3.77
C LEU A 98 -13.16 -14.62 2.52
N ASN A 99 -12.76 -15.27 1.43
CA ASN A 99 -13.56 -15.41 0.22
C ASN A 99 -14.95 -16.00 0.47
N SER A 100 -15.07 -16.85 1.49
CA SER A 100 -16.32 -17.51 1.86
C SER A 100 -17.36 -16.57 2.51
N HIS A 101 -16.95 -15.35 2.91
CA HIS A 101 -17.79 -14.40 3.65
C HIS A 101 -18.43 -13.36 2.72
N THR A 102 -19.68 -13.60 2.30
CA THR A 102 -20.40 -12.70 1.37
C THR A 102 -20.60 -11.29 1.92
N ASP A 103 -20.92 -11.14 3.22
CA ASP A 103 -21.12 -9.83 3.85
C ASP A 103 -19.81 -9.01 3.91
N LEU A 104 -18.68 -9.71 4.07
CA LEU A 104 -17.37 -9.07 4.08
C LEU A 104 -16.99 -8.58 2.68
N GLN A 105 -17.30 -9.31 1.62
CA GLN A 105 -17.07 -8.87 0.23
C GLN A 105 -17.75 -7.52 -0.05
N GLN A 106 -19.01 -7.34 0.37
CA GLN A 106 -19.72 -6.08 0.21
C GLN A 106 -19.14 -4.95 1.06
N SER A 107 -18.74 -5.27 2.29
CA SER A 107 -18.09 -4.30 3.19
C SER A 107 -16.73 -3.82 2.62
N LEU A 108 -15.90 -4.76 2.16
CA LEU A 108 -14.61 -4.46 1.51
C LEU A 108 -14.79 -3.60 0.28
N ARG A 109 -15.82 -3.87 -0.53
CA ARG A 109 -16.14 -3.08 -1.71
C ARG A 109 -16.50 -1.63 -1.37
N TYR A 110 -17.40 -1.44 -0.41
CA TYR A 110 -17.79 -0.11 0.05
C TYR A 110 -16.58 0.68 0.56
N VAL A 111 -15.76 0.03 1.40
CA VAL A 111 -14.56 0.65 1.98
C VAL A 111 -13.50 0.94 0.91
N ALA A 112 -13.29 0.04 -0.05
CA ALA A 112 -12.37 0.28 -1.15
C ALA A 112 -12.79 1.47 -2.02
N LEU A 113 -14.08 1.60 -2.33
CA LEU A 113 -14.60 2.77 -3.06
C LEU A 113 -14.38 4.05 -2.27
N HIS A 114 -14.65 4.03 -0.97
CA HIS A 114 -14.45 5.19 -0.09
C HIS A 114 -12.98 5.63 -0.06
N PHE A 115 -12.05 4.70 0.21
CA PHE A 115 -10.62 5.01 0.26
C PHE A 115 -10.06 5.42 -1.11
N LEU A 116 -10.51 4.78 -2.19
CA LEU A 116 -10.10 5.15 -3.54
C LEU A 116 -10.54 6.57 -3.89
N ASP A 117 -11.80 6.93 -3.63
CA ASP A 117 -12.34 8.25 -3.90
C ASP A 117 -11.63 9.32 -3.04
N GLN A 118 -11.34 9.04 -1.76
CA GLN A 118 -10.59 9.94 -0.89
C GLN A 118 -9.14 10.17 -1.35
N ASN A 119 -8.40 9.11 -1.66
CA ASN A 119 -7.03 9.22 -2.15
C ASN A 119 -6.96 9.89 -3.53
N TRP A 120 -7.99 9.71 -4.36
CA TRP A 120 -8.08 10.38 -5.65
C TRP A 120 -8.25 11.90 -5.53
N VAL A 121 -9.04 12.37 -4.56
CA VAL A 121 -9.14 13.81 -4.26
C VAL A 121 -7.79 14.36 -3.82
N ASN A 122 -7.11 13.70 -2.88
CA ASN A 122 -5.77 14.10 -2.42
C ASN A 122 -4.77 14.15 -3.58
N HIS A 123 -4.84 13.19 -4.51
CA HIS A 123 -4.02 13.19 -5.72
C HIS A 123 -4.31 14.40 -6.61
N LEU A 124 -5.59 14.73 -6.87
CA LEU A 124 -5.97 15.88 -7.70
C LEU A 124 -5.49 17.20 -7.10
N ASP A 125 -5.57 17.34 -5.77
CA ASP A 125 -5.08 18.52 -5.06
C ASP A 125 -3.54 18.62 -5.19
N ALA A 126 -2.82 17.53 -4.98
CA ALA A 126 -1.36 17.48 -5.16
C ALA A 126 -0.93 17.78 -6.61
N MET A 127 -1.65 17.26 -7.61
CA MET A 127 -1.40 17.56 -9.03
C MET A 127 -1.66 19.04 -9.36
N THR A 128 -2.64 19.67 -8.71
CA THR A 128 -2.93 21.11 -8.85
C THR A 128 -1.74 21.93 -8.35
N HIS A 129 -1.27 21.63 -7.13
CA HIS A 129 -0.09 22.28 -6.56
C HIS A 129 1.19 22.04 -7.37
N LEU A 130 1.40 20.83 -7.89
CA LEU A 130 2.53 20.54 -8.77
C LEU A 130 2.50 21.43 -10.02
N LYS A 131 1.32 21.56 -10.65
CA LYS A 131 1.15 22.38 -11.85
C LYS A 131 1.46 23.86 -11.59
N GLU A 132 1.02 24.39 -10.45
CA GLU A 132 1.33 25.76 -10.02
C GLU A 132 2.82 25.96 -9.75
N GLY A 133 3.46 24.98 -9.10
CA GLY A 133 4.88 25.03 -8.73
C GLY A 133 5.83 24.92 -9.93
N ILE A 134 5.48 24.14 -10.96
CA ILE A 134 6.34 23.95 -12.15
C ILE A 134 6.49 25.25 -12.95
N GLY A 135 5.47 26.11 -12.97
CA GLY A 135 5.56 27.42 -13.62
C GLY A 135 6.71 28.28 -13.08
N LEU A 136 7.05 28.11 -11.81
CA LEU A 136 8.15 28.84 -11.15
C LEU A 136 9.54 28.21 -11.42
N ARG A 137 9.60 26.95 -11.86
CA ARG A 137 10.85 26.19 -12.07
C ARG A 137 11.38 26.24 -13.51
N GLN A 138 10.69 26.90 -14.43
CA GLN A 138 11.12 27.10 -15.82
C GLN A 138 12.51 27.78 -15.94
N TYR A 139 12.99 28.44 -14.89
CA TYR A 139 14.31 29.06 -14.84
C TYR A 139 15.49 28.05 -14.79
N GLN A 140 15.26 26.75 -14.55
CA GLN A 140 16.33 25.76 -14.35
C GLN A 140 16.73 24.95 -15.60
N GLN A 141 16.33 25.37 -16.81
CA GLN A 141 16.63 24.69 -18.09
C GLN A 141 16.12 23.24 -18.22
N GLU A 142 15.36 22.73 -17.26
CA GLU A 142 14.67 21.44 -17.38
C GLU A 142 13.34 21.59 -18.14
N ASP A 143 13.00 20.60 -18.96
CA ASP A 143 11.71 20.54 -19.66
C ASP A 143 10.56 20.42 -18.63
N PRO A 144 9.70 21.45 -18.49
CA PRO A 144 8.61 21.48 -17.53
C PRO A 144 7.63 20.32 -17.71
N THR A 145 7.45 19.86 -18.96
CA THR A 145 6.56 18.74 -19.29
C THR A 145 7.10 17.45 -18.73
N ARG A 146 8.41 17.20 -18.91
CA ARG A 146 9.09 16.01 -18.40
C ARG A 146 9.05 15.98 -16.88
N LEU A 147 9.31 17.13 -16.23
CA LEU A 147 9.27 17.24 -14.78
C LEU A 147 7.87 16.97 -14.21
N TYR A 148 6.83 17.56 -14.83
CA TYR A 148 5.43 17.31 -14.45
C TYR A 148 5.05 15.84 -14.56
N GLN A 149 5.49 15.16 -15.63
CA GLN A 149 5.22 13.74 -15.81
C GLN A 149 5.90 12.88 -14.76
N LYS A 150 7.17 13.17 -14.44
CA LYS A 150 7.93 12.45 -13.43
C LYS A 150 7.35 12.65 -12.03
N GLU A 151 7.30 13.89 -11.55
CA GLU A 151 6.76 14.20 -10.21
C GLU A 151 5.29 13.81 -10.09
N GLY A 152 4.52 13.96 -11.18
CA GLY A 152 3.13 13.52 -11.21
C GLY A 152 2.98 12.01 -11.07
N LEU A 153 3.89 11.22 -11.65
CA LEU A 153 3.92 9.76 -11.45
C LEU A 153 4.25 9.42 -9.99
N ASP A 154 5.22 10.10 -9.38
CA ASP A 154 5.60 9.87 -7.98
C ASP A 154 4.42 10.16 -7.05
N ILE A 155 3.69 11.27 -7.26
CA ILE A 155 2.46 11.59 -6.51
C ILE A 155 1.40 10.49 -6.71
N PHE A 156 1.21 10.02 -7.95
CA PHE A 156 0.26 8.95 -8.23
C PHE A 156 0.61 7.66 -7.50
N LEU A 157 1.86 7.20 -7.58
CA LEU A 157 2.31 5.98 -6.90
C LEU A 157 2.18 6.10 -5.38
N TYR A 158 2.51 7.27 -4.82
CA TYR A 158 2.34 7.54 -3.39
C TYR A 158 0.87 7.45 -2.94
N THR A 159 -0.02 8.16 -3.63
CA THR A 159 -1.46 8.15 -3.30
C THR A 159 -2.12 6.79 -3.53
N TYR A 160 -1.68 6.05 -4.55
CA TYR A 160 -2.15 4.69 -4.80
C TYR A 160 -1.67 3.71 -3.73
N GLY A 161 -0.38 3.79 -3.34
CA GLY A 161 0.17 2.99 -2.25
C GLY A 161 -0.50 3.27 -0.90
N ASN A 162 -0.93 4.51 -0.63
CA ASN A 162 -1.72 4.83 0.56
C ASN A 162 -3.08 4.12 0.55
N PHE A 163 -3.78 4.14 -0.58
CA PHE A 163 -5.03 3.39 -0.76
C PHE A 163 -4.83 1.88 -0.49
N GLU A 164 -3.78 1.29 -1.06
CA GLU A 164 -3.45 -0.13 -0.83
C GLU A 164 -3.17 -0.41 0.65
N LYS A 165 -2.37 0.45 1.32
CA LYS A 165 -2.06 0.34 2.75
C LYS A 165 -3.32 0.44 3.61
N GLU A 166 -4.25 1.35 3.29
CA GLU A 166 -5.53 1.50 4.01
C GLU A 166 -6.41 0.26 3.87
N MET A 167 -6.45 -0.34 2.68
CA MET A 167 -7.15 -1.61 2.46
C MET A 167 -6.54 -2.76 3.27
N CYS A 168 -5.20 -2.89 3.26
CA CYS A 168 -4.52 -3.92 4.05
C CYS A 168 -4.78 -3.74 5.55
N ARG A 169 -4.71 -2.50 6.09
CA ARG A 169 -5.04 -2.21 7.49
C ARG A 169 -6.50 -2.50 7.83
N TYR A 170 -7.43 -2.29 6.89
CA TYR A 170 -8.83 -2.63 7.10
C TYR A 170 -9.00 -4.15 7.23
N VAL A 171 -8.43 -4.94 6.31
CA VAL A 171 -8.48 -6.42 6.36
C VAL A 171 -7.78 -6.96 7.61
N ALA A 172 -6.61 -6.44 7.94
CA ALA A 172 -5.84 -6.80 9.14
C ALA A 172 -6.68 -6.69 10.42
N ARG A 173 -7.46 -5.59 10.56
CA ARG A 173 -8.36 -5.40 11.69
C ARG A 173 -9.51 -6.43 11.73
N HIS A 174 -10.03 -6.84 10.58
CA HIS A 174 -11.10 -7.85 10.53
C HIS A 174 -10.57 -9.25 10.86
N LEU A 175 -9.35 -9.58 10.44
CA LEU A 175 -8.68 -10.84 10.81
C LEU A 175 -8.24 -10.90 12.29
N GLY A 176 -7.99 -9.74 12.90
CA GLY A 176 -7.61 -9.63 14.31
C GLY A 176 -8.77 -9.65 15.30
N VAL A 177 -10.02 -9.55 14.84
CA VAL A 177 -11.20 -9.70 15.68
C VAL A 177 -11.58 -11.19 15.68
N PRO A 178 -11.48 -11.90 16.82
CA PRO A 178 -11.96 -13.27 16.89
C PRO A 178 -13.46 -13.31 16.56
N GLU A 179 -13.87 -14.20 15.65
CA GLU A 179 -15.25 -14.40 15.17
C GLU A 179 -16.27 -14.77 16.27
N ASN A 180 -15.88 -14.77 17.55
CA ASN A 180 -16.71 -15.12 18.69
C ASN A 180 -17.32 -13.88 19.40
N VAL A 181 -17.92 -12.98 18.64
CA VAL A 181 -18.90 -12.04 19.21
C VAL A 181 -20.21 -12.17 18.41
N GLN A 182 -20.95 -13.22 18.73
CA GLN A 182 -22.41 -13.25 18.60
C GLN A 182 -23.03 -12.81 19.93
#